data_AF-A0A3D4JFI2-F1
#
_entry.id   AF-A0A3D4JFI2-F1
#
_cell.length_a   1.000
_cell.length_b   1.000
_cell.length_c   1.000
_cell.angle_alpha   90.00
_cell.angle_beta   90.00
_cell.angle_gamma   90.00
#
_symmetry.space_group_name_H-M   'P 1'
#
loop_
_entity.id
_entity.type
_entity.pdbx_description
1 polymer ?
#
loop_
_entity_poly.entity_id
_entity_poly.type
_entity_poly.pdbx_seq_one_letter_code
_entity_poly.pdbx_strand_id
1 'polypeptide(L)'
;MPTEDDTLTSMLTIAKNSTGRIQRLVNSLLDINRLESGQQVVDQNSINPVDLVRESLHDVAPSANARQQNIQNKATGVLPLIWVDQDM
;
A
#
# COMPACT_ATOMS: atom_id res chain seq x y z
N MET A 1 21.56 0.49 -24.60
CA MET A 1 22.11 1.36 -23.53
C MET A 1 20.92 2.13 -22.96
N PRO A 2 20.72 2.18 -21.64
CA PRO A 2 19.64 2.99 -21.06
C PRO A 2 19.85 4.46 -21.44
N THR A 3 18.79 5.20 -21.69
CA THR A 3 18.86 6.65 -21.96
C THR A 3 19.02 7.43 -20.64
N GLU A 4 19.51 8.67 -20.69
CA GLU A 4 19.57 9.53 -19.49
C GLU A 4 18.19 9.66 -18.81
N ASP A 5 17.11 9.68 -19.60
CA ASP A 5 15.72 9.65 -19.11
C ASP A 5 15.39 8.39 -18.30
N ASP A 6 15.87 7.20 -18.72
CA ASP A 6 15.66 5.95 -17.98
C ASP A 6 16.35 6.01 -16.59
N THR A 7 17.55 6.58 -16.54
CA THR A 7 18.30 6.73 -15.27
C THR A 7 17.67 7.75 -14.33
N LEU A 8 17.21 8.90 -14.85
CA LEU A 8 16.50 9.91 -14.08
C LEU A 8 15.17 9.37 -13.53
N THR A 9 14.42 8.65 -14.36
CA THR A 9 13.15 8.01 -13.97
C THR A 9 13.38 6.97 -12.88
N SER A 10 14.45 6.17 -12.98
CA SER A 10 14.83 5.20 -11.96
C SER A 10 15.19 5.86 -10.63
N MET A 11 16.03 6.91 -10.64
CA MET A 11 16.38 7.66 -9.43
C MET A 11 15.16 8.30 -8.76
N LEU A 12 14.27 8.89 -9.56
CA LEU A 12 13.02 9.47 -9.06
C LEU A 12 12.11 8.39 -8.43
N THR A 13 12.04 7.22 -9.05
CA THR A 13 11.29 6.07 -8.53
C THR A 13 11.87 5.59 -7.21
N ILE A 14 13.19 5.50 -7.08
CA ILE A 14 13.87 5.13 -5.84
C ILE A 14 13.57 6.15 -4.74
N ALA A 15 13.69 7.45 -5.03
CA ALA A 15 13.41 8.51 -4.07
C ALA A 15 11.93 8.46 -3.61
N LYS A 16 10.99 8.33 -4.55
CA LYS A 16 9.55 8.19 -4.25
C LYS A 16 9.28 7.00 -3.34
N ASN A 17 9.88 5.84 -3.63
CA ASN A 17 9.71 4.62 -2.84
C ASN A 17 10.30 4.76 -1.42
N SER A 18 11.50 5.35 -1.29
CA SER A 18 12.14 5.60 0.00
C SER A 18 11.33 6.55 0.87
N THR A 19 10.86 7.67 0.30
CA THR A 19 10.03 8.64 1.02
C THR A 19 8.69 8.01 1.42
N GLY A 20 8.05 7.25 0.52
CA GLY A 20 6.82 6.51 0.84
C GLY A 20 7.01 5.49 1.97
N ARG A 21 8.19 4.86 2.07
CA ARG A 21 8.52 3.96 3.19
C ARG A 21 8.71 4.72 4.51
N ILE A 22 9.38 5.87 4.49
CA ILE A 22 9.56 6.72 5.69
C ILE A 22 8.21 7.21 6.19
N GLN A 23 7.34 7.70 5.30
CA GLN A 23 5.99 8.15 5.69
C GLN A 23 5.20 7.04 6.38
N ARG A 24 5.23 5.82 5.84
CA ARG A 24 4.58 4.66 6.47
C ARG A 24 5.14 4.35 7.85
N LEU A 25 6.47 4.40 8.04
CA LEU A 25 7.08 4.19 9.36
C LEU A 25 6.66 5.25 10.38
N VAL A 26 6.59 6.52 9.97
CA VAL A 26 6.12 7.62 10.82
C VAL A 26 4.66 7.40 11.21
N ASN A 27 3.79 7.08 10.24
CA ASN A 27 2.38 6.81 10.51
C ASN A 27 2.23 5.62 11.47
N SER A 28 2.90 4.51 11.21
CA SER A 28 2.84 3.34 12.11
C SER A 28 3.29 3.66 13.54
N LEU A 29 4.30 4.52 13.73
CA LEU A 29 4.73 4.94 15.07
C LEU A 29 3.66 5.78 15.78
N LEU A 30 3.00 6.69 15.06
CA LEU A 30 1.90 7.49 15.59
C LEU A 30 0.68 6.62 15.92
N ASP A 31 0.37 5.64 15.08
CA ASP A 31 -0.73 4.71 15.29
C ASP A 31 -0.49 3.84 16.53
N ILE A 32 0.74 3.33 16.70
CA ILE A 32 1.14 2.60 17.91
C ILE A 32 0.96 3.48 19.16
N ASN A 33 1.44 4.72 19.13
CA ASN A 33 1.31 5.63 20.27
C ASN A 33 -0.16 5.93 20.64
N ARG A 34 -1.01 6.07 19.62
CA ARG A 34 -2.46 6.27 19.81
C ARG A 34 -3.13 5.01 20.37
N LEU A 35 -2.77 3.83 19.86
CA LEU A 35 -3.26 2.55 20.40
C LEU A 35 -2.85 2.35 21.87
N GLU A 36 -1.60 2.62 22.21
CA GLU A 36 -1.07 2.50 23.59
C GLU A 36 -1.71 3.48 24.58
N SER A 37 -2.10 4.67 24.12
CA SER A 37 -2.82 5.66 24.93
C SER A 37 -4.33 5.38 25.04
N GLY A 38 -4.83 4.32 24.40
CA GLY A 38 -6.25 3.96 24.39
C GLY A 38 -7.10 4.89 23.51
N GLN A 39 -6.48 5.69 22.65
CA GLN A 39 -7.20 6.54 21.71
C GLN A 39 -7.73 5.69 20.56
N GLN A 40 -8.98 5.92 20.17
CA GLN A 40 -9.54 5.27 18.98
C GLN A 40 -8.78 5.75 17.74
N VAL A 41 -8.23 4.81 16.97
CA VAL A 41 -7.37 5.08 15.80
C VAL A 41 -8.06 4.68 14.49
N VAL A 42 -9.26 4.12 14.58
CA VAL A 42 -9.94 3.48 13.46
C VAL A 42 -11.08 4.37 12.96
N ASP A 43 -11.00 4.81 11.71
CA ASP A 43 -12.07 5.52 10.99
C ASP A 43 -12.74 4.56 10.00
N GLN A 44 -13.70 3.77 10.51
CA GLN A 44 -14.34 2.73 9.73
C GLN A 44 -15.34 3.31 8.74
N ASN A 45 -15.29 2.80 7.51
CA ASN A 45 -16.19 3.14 6.43
C ASN A 45 -16.67 1.88 5.70
N SER A 46 -17.71 2.02 4.88
CA SER A 46 -18.23 0.92 4.07
C SER A 46 -17.39 0.80 2.80
N ILE A 47 -16.55 -0.22 2.75
CA ILE A 47 -15.56 -0.42 1.68
C ILE A 47 -15.94 -1.61 0.82
N ASN A 48 -15.72 -1.48 -0.49
CA ASN A 48 -15.78 -2.59 -1.44
C ASN A 48 -14.46 -3.38 -1.40
N PRO A 49 -14.46 -4.65 -0.95
CA PRO A 49 -13.23 -5.44 -0.87
C PRO A 49 -12.50 -5.62 -2.21
N VAL A 50 -13.24 -5.56 -3.33
CA VAL A 50 -12.65 -5.69 -4.66
C VAL A 50 -11.73 -4.51 -4.98
N ASP A 51 -12.11 -3.31 -4.56
CA ASP A 51 -11.32 -2.10 -4.80
C ASP A 51 -10.07 -2.09 -3.90
N LEU A 52 -10.22 -2.48 -2.62
CA LEU A 52 -9.12 -2.62 -1.67
C LEU A 52 -8.06 -3.63 -2.16
N VAL A 53 -8.48 -4.80 -2.64
CA VAL A 53 -7.55 -5.80 -3.20
C VAL A 53 -6.86 -5.29 -4.46
N ARG A 54 -7.57 -4.55 -5.32
CA ARG A 54 -6.99 -3.97 -6.55
C ARG A 54 -5.89 -2.95 -6.22
N GLU A 55 -6.14 -2.06 -5.27
CA GLU A 55 -5.17 -1.08 -4.79
C GLU A 55 -3.95 -1.77 -4.16
N SER A 56 -4.19 -2.74 -3.28
CA SER A 56 -3.13 -3.52 -2.65
C SER A 56 -2.23 -4.20 -3.68
N LEU A 57 -2.79 -4.79 -4.74
CA LEU A 57 -2.03 -5.43 -5.82
C LEU A 57 -1.20 -4.42 -6.62
N HIS A 58 -1.74 -3.24 -6.89
CA HIS A 58 -1.03 -2.16 -7.56
C HIS A 58 0.20 -1.72 -6.75
N ASP A 59 0.06 -1.56 -5.45
CA ASP A 59 1.13 -1.06 -4.57
C ASP A 59 2.29 -2.05 -4.41
N VAL A 60 1.98 -3.35 -4.38
CA VAL A 60 3.01 -4.39 -4.26
C VAL A 60 3.62 -4.81 -5.59
N ALA A 61 2.98 -4.47 -6.73
CA ALA A 61 3.43 -4.87 -8.07
C ALA A 61 4.90 -4.49 -8.36
N PRO A 62 5.39 -3.28 -8.05
CA PRO A 62 6.80 -2.95 -8.26
C PRO A 62 7.75 -3.88 -7.49
N SER A 63 7.40 -4.21 -6.25
CA SER A 63 8.22 -5.10 -5.40
C SER A 63 8.20 -6.54 -5.88
N ALA A 64 7.05 -7.03 -6.35
CA ALA A 64 6.91 -8.35 -6.93
C ALA A 64 7.66 -8.49 -8.26
N ASN A 65 7.53 -7.49 -9.15
CA ASN A 65 8.22 -7.44 -10.43
C ASN A 65 9.74 -7.40 -10.26
N ALA A 66 10.25 -6.60 -9.32
CA ALA A 66 11.68 -6.54 -9.00
C ALA A 66 12.25 -7.90 -8.55
N ARG A 67 11.40 -8.79 -8.00
CA ARG A 67 11.76 -10.14 -7.54
C ARG A 67 11.33 -11.24 -8.49
N GLN A 68 10.82 -10.89 -9.68
CA GLN A 68 10.25 -11.83 -10.66
C GLN A 68 9.18 -12.76 -10.07
N GLN A 69 8.37 -12.24 -9.13
CA GLN A 69 7.29 -12.98 -8.50
C GLN A 69 5.95 -12.68 -9.18
N ASN A 70 5.10 -13.71 -9.28
CA ASN A 70 3.74 -13.58 -9.79
C ASN A 70 2.75 -13.54 -8.63
N ILE A 71 1.84 -12.55 -8.64
CA ILE A 71 0.76 -12.45 -7.67
C ILE A 71 -0.56 -12.81 -8.37
N GLN A 72 -1.30 -13.74 -7.78
CA GLN A 72 -2.61 -14.15 -8.26
C GLN A 72 -3.69 -13.76 -7.26
N ASN A 73 -4.68 -13.00 -7.72
CA ASN A 73 -5.92 -12.81 -6.98
C ASN A 73 -6.87 -13.98 -7.25
N LYS A 74 -7.33 -14.64 -6.18
CA LYS A 74 -8.31 -15.76 -6.24
C LYS A 74 -9.67 -15.39 -5.65
N ALA A 75 -9.90 -14.11 -5.34
CA ALA A 75 -11.22 -13.64 -4.95
C ALA A 75 -12.24 -13.99 -6.05
N THR A 76 -13.31 -14.66 -5.67
CA THR A 76 -14.35 -15.15 -6.58
C THR A 76 -15.71 -14.62 -6.14
N GLY A 77 -16.55 -14.26 -7.10
CA GLY A 77 -17.91 -13.75 -6.86
C GLY A 77 -17.98 -12.28 -6.45
N VAL A 78 -19.18 -11.85 -6.04
CA VAL A 78 -19.43 -10.53 -5.48
C VAL A 78 -19.19 -10.62 -3.97
N LEU A 79 -18.24 -9.83 -3.47
CA LEU A 79 -17.97 -9.74 -2.04
C LEU A 79 -18.89 -8.67 -1.41
N PRO A 80 -19.43 -8.92 -0.20
CA PRO A 80 -20.21 -7.92 0.49
C PRO A 80 -19.35 -6.72 0.88
N LEU A 81 -19.98 -5.56 1.04
CA LEU A 81 -19.31 -4.41 1.63
C LEU A 81 -18.88 -4.75 3.07
N ILE A 82 -17.68 -4.30 3.44
CA ILE A 82 -17.10 -4.52 4.76
C ILE A 82 -16.94 -3.18 5.48
N TRP A 83 -17.12 -3.20 6.80
CA TRP A 83 -16.97 -2.03 7.65
C TRP A 83 -15.55 -2.00 8.22
N VAL A 84 -14.64 -1.30 7.54
CA VAL A 84 -13.20 -1.29 7.86
C VAL A 84 -12.64 0.11 7.69
N ASP A 85 -11.52 0.38 8.36
CA ASP A 85 -10.66 1.49 8.00
C ASP A 85 -9.78 1.06 6.82
N GLN A 86 -9.75 1.87 5.76
CA GLN A 86 -8.99 1.56 4.53
C GLN A 86 -7.50 1.91 4.67
N ASP A 87 -7.17 2.85 5.56
CA ASP A 87 -5.82 3.41 5.68
C ASP A 87 -4.96 2.70 6.74
N MET A 88 -5.56 1.80 7.54
CA MET A 88 -4.89 0.93 8.51
C MET A 88 -4.66 -0.49 7.99
#